data_AF-A0A4P5VSZ4-F1
#
_entry.id   AF-A0A4P5VSZ4-F1
#
_cell.length_a   1.000
_cell.length_b   1.000
_cell.length_c   1.000
_cell.angle_alpha   90.00
_cell.angle_beta   90.00
_cell.angle_gamma   90.00
#
_symmetry.space_group_name_H-M   'P 1'
#
loop_
_entity.id
_entity.type
_entity.pdbx_description
1 polymer ?
#
loop_
_entity_poly.entity_id
_entity_poly.type
_entity_poly.pdbx_seq_one_letter_code
_entity_poly.pdbx_strand_id
1 'polypeptide(L)'
;MLTHAVDLNAPTRDLLRLLRTPPETKTRLPESVCWQVFIELRRRGDPQATGNFVSGLRTLHRRRGLASTTLPTVDPDTEEHKLAADPYLGELWRSYKRLLCANRTGPAAQILREFEAQLNAC
;
A
#
# COMPACT_ATOMS: atom_id res chain seq x y z
N MET A 1 -18.49 -6.61 4.01
CA MET A 1 -18.20 -6.74 2.58
C MET A 1 -17.12 -5.75 2.24
N LEU A 2 -15.91 -6.21 1.89
CA LEU A 2 -14.88 -5.33 1.34
C LEU A 2 -15.31 -4.98 -0.09
N THR A 3 -15.81 -3.77 -0.31
CA THR A 3 -15.99 -3.25 -1.66
C THR A 3 -14.60 -3.13 -2.29
N HIS A 4 -14.24 -4.09 -3.15
CA HIS A 4 -13.01 -4.03 -3.92
C HIS A 4 -13.14 -2.86 -4.91
N ALA A 5 -12.53 -1.72 -4.59
CA ALA A 5 -12.47 -0.55 -5.48
C ALA A 5 -11.62 -0.83 -6.74
N VAL A 6 -10.98 -2.00 -6.82
CA VAL A 6 -10.09 -2.43 -7.90
C VAL A 6 -10.48 -3.83 -8.33
N ASP A 7 -10.59 -4.03 -9.64
CA ASP A 7 -10.75 -5.37 -10.22
C ASP A 7 -9.44 -6.15 -10.10
N LEU A 8 -9.34 -6.99 -9.06
CA LEU A 8 -8.20 -7.86 -8.83
C LEU A 8 -8.12 -9.04 -9.81
N ASN A 9 -9.11 -9.25 -10.68
CA ASN A 9 -9.04 -10.24 -11.76
C ASN A 9 -8.40 -9.67 -13.02
N ALA A 10 -8.08 -8.37 -13.06
CA ALA A 10 -7.42 -7.74 -14.19
C ALA A 10 -6.08 -8.40 -14.55
N PRO A 11 -5.62 -8.29 -15.81
CA PRO A 11 -4.32 -8.82 -16.23
C PRO A 11 -3.17 -8.28 -15.38
N THR A 12 -2.15 -9.10 -15.14
CA THR A 12 -0.96 -8.75 -14.32
C THR A 12 -0.31 -7.43 -14.77
N ARG A 13 -0.23 -7.18 -16.08
CA ARG A 13 0.29 -5.93 -16.63
C ARG A 13 -0.49 -4.70 -16.14
N ASP A 14 -1.81 -4.81 -16.04
CA ASP A 14 -2.68 -3.69 -15.66
C ASP A 14 -2.62 -3.48 -14.14
N LEU A 15 -2.52 -4.56 -13.36
CA LEU A 15 -2.21 -4.49 -11.94
C LEU A 15 -0.86 -3.82 -11.65
N LEU A 16 0.19 -4.15 -12.42
CA LEU A 16 1.50 -3.49 -12.31
C LEU A 16 1.44 -2.00 -12.65
N ARG A 17 0.55 -1.58 -13.56
CA ARG A 17 0.31 -0.15 -13.84
C ARG A 17 -0.35 0.55 -12.66
N LEU A 18 -1.31 -0.11 -12.00
CA LEU A 18 -1.96 0.43 -10.80
C LEU A 18 -0.97 0.66 -9.64
N LEU A 19 0.06 -0.17 -9.49
CA LEU A 19 1.11 0.08 -8.48
C LEU A 19 1.92 1.36 -8.75
N ARG A 20 2.13 1.69 -10.03
CA ARG A 20 2.90 2.88 -10.45
C ARG A 20 2.06 4.15 -10.40
N THR A 21 0.78 4.03 -10.70
CA THR A 21 -0.16 5.15 -10.71
C THR A 21 -1.44 4.73 -10.00
N PRO A 22 -1.42 4.70 -8.66
CA PRO A 22 -2.58 4.30 -7.88
C PRO A 22 -3.72 5.29 -8.09
N PRO A 23 -4.96 4.83 -8.30
CA PRO A 23 -6.10 5.72 -8.43
C PRO A 23 -6.30 6.49 -7.12
N GLU A 24 -6.44 7.80 -7.25
CA GLU A 24 -6.81 8.65 -6.12
C GLU A 24 -8.31 8.59 -5.93
N THR A 25 -8.73 8.05 -4.79
CA THR A 25 -10.13 8.07 -4.37
C THR A 25 -10.30 9.05 -3.22
N LYS A 26 -11.50 9.60 -3.05
CA LYS A 26 -11.81 10.46 -1.88
C LYS A 26 -12.10 9.66 -0.62
N THR A 27 -12.32 8.35 -0.76
CA THR A 27 -12.93 7.50 0.28
C THR A 27 -11.98 6.47 0.86
N ARG A 28 -10.81 6.24 0.25
CA ARG A 28 -9.84 5.21 0.66
C ARG A 28 -8.41 5.66 0.37
N LEU A 29 -7.49 5.23 1.23
CA LEU A 29 -6.06 5.39 1.01
C LEU A 29 -5.61 4.76 -0.34
N PRO A 30 -4.88 5.49 -1.21
CA PRO A 30 -4.26 4.87 -2.38
C PRO A 30 -3.23 3.80 -2.00
N GLU A 31 -2.66 3.87 -0.78
CA GLU A 31 -1.81 2.82 -0.21
C GLU A 31 -2.55 1.49 -0.05
N SER A 32 -3.81 1.51 0.40
CA SER A 32 -4.64 0.30 0.51
C SER A 32 -4.93 -0.32 -0.85
N VAL A 33 -5.11 0.50 -1.88
CA VAL A 33 -5.18 0.02 -3.26
C VAL A 33 -3.87 -0.67 -3.66
N CYS A 34 -2.72 -0.04 -3.42
CA CYS A 34 -1.42 -0.64 -3.70
C CYS A 34 -1.23 -1.98 -2.97
N TRP A 35 -1.66 -2.08 -1.72
CA TRP A 35 -1.54 -3.30 -0.93
C TRP A 35 -2.35 -4.45 -1.49
N GLN A 36 -3.63 -4.22 -1.83
CA GLN A 36 -4.49 -5.25 -2.40
C GLN A 36 -3.94 -5.76 -3.74
N VAL A 37 -3.46 -4.84 -4.58
CA VAL A 37 -2.82 -5.17 -5.86
C VAL A 37 -1.51 -5.95 -5.64
N PHE A 38 -0.70 -5.54 -4.66
CA PHE A 38 0.55 -6.22 -4.32
C PHE A 38 0.33 -7.65 -3.81
N ILE A 39 -0.63 -7.86 -2.90
CA ILE A 39 -0.99 -9.19 -2.40
C ILE A 39 -1.43 -10.08 -3.56
N GLU A 40 -2.26 -9.58 -4.46
CA GLU A 40 -2.71 -10.35 -5.63
C GLU A 40 -1.55 -10.68 -6.58
N LEU A 41 -0.66 -9.73 -6.86
CA LEU A 41 0.53 -9.98 -7.69
C LEU A 41 1.50 -10.99 -7.04
N ARG A 42 1.68 -10.96 -5.71
CA ARG A 42 2.44 -11.99 -4.98
C ARG A 42 1.78 -13.35 -5.07
N ARG A 43 0.44 -13.42 -4.93
CA ARG A 43 -0.32 -14.67 -5.09
C ARG A 43 -0.15 -15.28 -6.48
N ARG A 44 0.01 -14.44 -7.51
CA ARG A 44 0.30 -14.85 -8.90
C ARG A 44 1.77 -15.21 -9.15
N GLY A 45 2.65 -15.02 -8.17
CA GLY A 45 4.09 -15.27 -8.31
C GLY A 45 4.82 -14.26 -9.19
N ASP A 46 4.30 -13.03 -9.35
CA ASP A 46 4.97 -12.02 -10.17
C ASP A 46 6.25 -11.51 -9.48
N PRO A 47 7.44 -11.65 -10.11
CA PRO A 47 8.71 -11.29 -9.48
C PRO A 47 8.92 -9.78 -9.37
N GLN A 48 8.13 -8.97 -10.09
CA GLN A 48 8.25 -7.51 -10.07
C GLN A 48 7.33 -6.86 -9.02
N ALA A 49 6.48 -7.64 -8.33
CA ALA A 49 5.49 -7.15 -7.39
C ALA A 49 6.10 -6.28 -6.29
N THR A 50 7.12 -6.79 -5.59
CA THR A 50 7.78 -6.10 -4.47
C THR A 50 8.40 -4.77 -4.91
N GLY A 51 9.19 -4.77 -6.00
CA GLY A 51 9.85 -3.56 -6.49
C GLY A 51 8.87 -2.47 -6.93
N ASN A 52 7.82 -2.84 -7.67
CA ASN A 52 6.80 -1.89 -8.10
C ASN A 52 5.99 -1.35 -6.90
N PHE A 53 5.66 -2.21 -5.94
CA PHE A 53 4.89 -1.82 -4.76
C PHE A 53 5.65 -0.84 -3.87
N VAL A 54 6.92 -1.14 -3.54
CA VAL A 54 7.78 -0.26 -2.75
C VAL A 54 7.98 1.08 -3.45
N SER A 55 8.21 1.09 -4.76
CA SER A 55 8.34 2.31 -5.56
C SER A 55 7.07 3.17 -5.51
N GLY A 56 5.89 2.54 -5.65
CA GLY A 56 4.59 3.18 -5.52
C GLY A 56 4.38 3.79 -4.13
N LEU A 57 4.65 3.03 -3.07
CA LEU A 57 4.53 3.52 -1.68
C LEU A 57 5.45 4.69 -1.40
N ARG A 58 6.72 4.64 -1.82
CA ARG A 58 7.67 5.76 -1.65
C ARG A 58 7.18 7.02 -2.36
N THR A 59 6.60 6.87 -3.55
CA THR A 59 6.04 7.99 -4.31
C THR A 59 4.85 8.61 -3.58
N LEU A 60 3.90 7.80 -3.12
CA LEU A 60 2.76 8.26 -2.32
C LEU A 60 3.23 8.92 -1.02
N HIS A 61 4.18 8.31 -0.32
CA HIS A 61 4.70 8.83 0.94
C HIS A 61 5.37 10.20 0.77
N ARG A 62 6.19 10.37 -0.28
CA ARG A 62 6.79 11.66 -0.62
C ARG A 62 5.73 12.72 -0.86
N ARG A 63 4.66 12.38 -1.58
CA ARG A 63 3.53 13.28 -1.84
C ARG A 63 2.79 13.66 -0.55
N ARG A 64 2.70 12.77 0.44
CA ARG A 64 2.11 13.09 1.75
C ARG A 64 2.95 14.07 2.56
N GLY A 65 4.26 14.11 2.34
CA GLY A 65 5.15 15.09 2.96
C GLY A 65 4.99 16.52 2.41
N LEU A 66 4.22 16.71 1.34
CA LEU A 66 3.97 18.02 0.75
C LEU A 66 2.79 18.71 1.46
N ALA A 67 2.95 19.99 1.79
CA ALA A 67 1.94 20.77 2.51
C ALA A 67 0.58 20.88 1.80
N SER A 68 0.54 20.74 0.47
CA SER A 68 -0.66 20.85 -0.37
C SER A 68 -1.22 19.50 -0.83
N THR A 69 -0.88 18.41 -0.14
CA THR A 69 -1.34 17.08 -0.55
C THR A 69 -2.86 16.95 -0.46
N THR A 70 -3.48 16.45 -1.53
CA THR A 70 -4.93 16.14 -1.59
C THR A 70 -5.21 14.66 -1.32
N LEU A 71 -4.18 13.91 -0.89
CA LEU A 71 -4.30 12.48 -0.65
C LEU A 71 -5.23 12.21 0.55
N PRO A 72 -6.15 11.25 0.44
CA PRO A 72 -7.04 10.91 1.53
C PRO A 72 -6.27 10.37 2.74
N THR A 73 -6.82 10.60 3.92
CA THR A 73 -6.33 10.09 5.21
C THR A 73 -7.35 9.16 5.87
N VAL A 74 -8.49 8.93 5.21
CA VAL A 74 -9.52 8.00 5.68
C VAL A 74 -9.21 6.60 5.19
N ASP A 75 -9.25 5.64 6.11
CA ASP A 75 -9.01 4.22 5.84
C ASP A 75 -10.25 3.40 6.24
N PRO A 76 -11.12 3.05 5.28
CA PRO A 76 -12.26 2.18 5.54
C PRO A 76 -11.86 0.70 5.69
N ASP A 77 -10.63 0.30 5.33
CA ASP A 77 -10.20 -1.09 5.26
C ASP A 77 -9.27 -1.46 6.43
N THR A 78 -9.81 -1.43 7.66
CA THR A 78 -9.01 -1.64 8.88
C THR A 78 -8.35 -3.02 8.95
N GLU A 79 -8.94 -4.03 8.30
CA GLU A 79 -8.57 -5.44 8.41
C GLU A 79 -7.63 -5.96 7.31
N GLU A 80 -7.23 -5.14 6.33
CA GLU A 80 -6.46 -5.64 5.18
C GLU A 80 -5.04 -6.13 5.53
N HIS A 81 -4.53 -5.76 6.70
CA HIS A 81 -3.27 -6.28 7.24
C HIS A 81 -3.31 -7.81 7.40
N LYS A 82 -4.50 -8.42 7.57
CA LYS A 82 -4.69 -9.87 7.66
C LYS A 82 -4.44 -10.61 6.34
N LEU A 83 -4.31 -9.88 5.24
CA LEU A 83 -3.99 -10.45 3.93
C LEU A 83 -2.51 -10.84 3.81
N ALA A 84 -1.64 -10.31 4.68
CA ALA A 84 -0.23 -10.69 4.69
C ALA A 84 -0.08 -12.14 5.16
N ALA A 85 0.70 -12.93 4.44
CA ALA A 85 1.11 -14.26 4.90
C ALA A 85 2.06 -14.19 6.11
N ASP A 86 2.89 -13.14 6.16
CA ASP A 86 3.77 -12.84 7.29
C ASP A 86 3.02 -11.93 8.29
N PRO A 87 2.75 -12.39 9.53
CA PRO A 87 2.08 -11.58 10.55
C PRO A 87 2.84 -10.30 10.89
N TYR A 88 4.17 -10.32 10.87
CA TYR A 88 4.98 -9.15 11.17
C TYR A 88 4.81 -8.07 10.09
N LEU A 89 4.84 -8.48 8.83
CA LEU A 89 4.57 -7.60 7.69
C LEU A 89 3.16 -7.00 7.78
N GLY A 90 2.17 -7.78 8.21
CA GLY A 90 0.82 -7.31 8.48
C GLY A 90 0.77 -6.21 9.54
N GLU A 91 1.47 -6.38 10.66
CA GLU A 91 1.53 -5.37 11.74
C GLU A 91 2.25 -4.08 11.31
N LEU A 92 3.33 -4.20 10.55
CA LEU A 92 4.01 -3.05 9.93
C LEU A 92 3.07 -2.30 8.99
N TRP A 93 2.30 -3.01 8.16
CA TRP A 93 1.30 -2.41 7.27
C TRP A 93 0.23 -1.65 8.06
N ARG A 94 -0.35 -2.29 9.09
CA ARG A 94 -1.37 -1.69 9.95
C ARG A 94 -0.85 -0.42 10.61
N SER A 95 0.37 -0.47 11.15
CA SER A 95 1.03 0.65 11.80
C SER A 95 1.29 1.81 10.84
N TYR A 96 1.75 1.50 9.63
CA TYR A 96 1.98 2.48 8.58
C TYR A 96 0.69 3.25 8.25
N LYS A 97 -0.39 2.55 7.93
CA LYS A 97 -1.69 3.18 7.61
C LYS A 97 -2.22 4.03 8.75
N ARG A 98 -2.17 3.53 9.99
CA ARG A 98 -2.60 4.28 11.16
C ARG A 98 -1.87 5.62 11.29
N LEU A 99 -0.58 5.66 10.98
CA LEU A 99 0.21 6.89 11.00
C LEU A 99 -0.15 7.83 9.83
N LEU A 100 -0.46 7.29 8.65
CA LEU A 100 -0.97 8.08 7.52
C LEU A 100 -2.32 8.74 7.86
N CYS A 101 -3.24 7.99 8.46
CA CYS A 101 -4.53 8.51 8.91
C CYS A 101 -4.39 9.63 9.96
N ALA A 102 -3.37 9.53 10.81
CA ALA A 102 -3.05 10.52 11.81
C ALA A 102 -2.19 11.69 11.28
N ASN A 103 -1.92 11.78 9.97
CA ASN A 103 -1.02 12.76 9.37
C ASN A 103 0.40 12.78 9.97
N ARG A 104 0.88 11.66 10.51
CA ARG A 104 2.22 11.52 11.12
C ARG A 104 3.21 10.96 10.11
N THR A 105 3.54 11.74 9.08
CA THR A 105 4.39 11.32 7.97
C THR A 105 5.83 10.97 8.40
N GLY A 106 6.41 11.70 9.36
CA GLY A 106 7.75 11.42 9.90
C GLY A 106 7.89 10.01 10.48
N PRO A 107 7.09 9.64 11.51
CA PRO A 107 7.06 8.27 12.03
C PRO A 107 6.66 7.22 10.97
N ALA A 108 5.73 7.55 10.08
CA ALA A 108 5.33 6.65 9.00
C ALA A 108 6.50 6.31 8.05
N ALA A 109 7.45 7.24 7.83
CA ALA A 109 8.64 6.99 7.04
C ALA A 109 9.55 5.92 7.67
N GLN A 110 9.61 5.85 9.00
CA GLN A 110 10.38 4.82 9.70
C GLN A 110 9.75 3.44 9.49
N ILE A 111 8.44 3.31 9.69
CA ILE A 111 7.72 2.06 9.44
C ILE A 111 7.85 1.63 7.99
N LEU A 112 7.77 2.56 7.03
CA LEU A 112 7.95 2.24 5.60
C LEU A 112 9.33 1.64 5.30
N ARG A 113 10.41 2.17 5.91
CA ARG A 113 11.76 1.63 5.73
C ARG A 113 11.88 0.21 6.29
N GLU A 114 11.31 -0.03 7.47
CA GLU A 114 11.31 -1.33 8.12
C GLU A 114 10.49 -2.36 7.33
N PHE A 115 9.31 -1.95 6.85
CA PHE A 115 8.45 -2.74 5.99
C PHE A 115 9.14 -3.12 4.68
N GLU A 116 9.87 -2.19 4.05
CA GLU A 116 10.67 -2.47 2.87
C GLU A 116 11.81 -3.46 3.16
N ALA A 117 12.51 -3.31 4.30
CA ALA A 117 13.55 -4.25 4.70
C ALA A 117 13.01 -5.67 4.88
N GLN A 118 11.85 -5.81 5.53
CA GLN A 118 11.18 -7.11 5.70
C GLN A 118 10.79 -7.72 4.36
N LEU A 119 10.26 -6.92 3.43
CA LEU A 119 9.89 -7.39 2.09
C LEU A 119 11.08 -7.89 1.26
N ASN A 120 12.27 -7.33 1.46
CA ASN A 120 13.48 -7.73 0.74
C ASN A 120 14.21 -8.92 1.39
N ALA A 121 13.88 -9.26 2.64
CA ALA A 121 14.44 -10.39 3.35
C ALA A 121 13.68 -11.71 3.10
N CYS A 122 12.47 -11.63 2.54
CA CYS A 122 11.59 -12.74 2.19
C CYS A 122 11.61 -13.04 0.69
#